data_AF-A0A916XHC9-F1
#
_entry.id   AF-A0A916XHC9-F1
#
_cell.length_a   1.000
_cell.length_b   1.000
_cell.length_c   1.000
_cell.angle_alpha   90.00
_cell.angle_beta   90.00
_cell.angle_gamma   90.00
#
_symmetry.space_group_name_H-M   'P 1'
#
loop_
_entity.id
_entity.type
_entity.pdbx_description
1 polymer ?
#
loop_
_entity_poly.entity_id
_entity_poly.type
_entity_poly.pdbx_seq_one_letter_code
_entity_poly.pdbx_strand_id
1 'polypeptide(L)' 'MRETNKLLLEIDAYLRMSGMAESTFGKKAVNDGKLVQRLRSSGSVTLEKAAQIRAFIAREAKPEAA' A
#
# COMPACT_ATOMS: atom_id res chain seq x y z
N MET A 1 -7.20 16.33 -5.39
CA MET A 1 -6.20 15.25 -5.23
C MET A 1 -6.88 13.91 -5.52
N ARG A 2 -6.24 13.00 -6.28
CA ARG A 2 -6.81 11.66 -6.54
C ARG A 2 -6.58 10.74 -5.34
N GLU A 3 -7.53 9.88 -5.00
CA GLU A 3 -7.42 8.90 -3.91
C GLU A 3 -6.17 8.02 -4.01
N THR A 4 -5.77 7.66 -5.22
CA THR A 4 -4.51 6.96 -5.51
C THR A 4 -3.28 7.64 -4.91
N ASN A 5 -3.21 8.96 -5.00
CA ASN A 5 -2.05 9.72 -4.54
C ASN A 5 -1.96 9.72 -3.01
N LYS A 6 -3.13 9.78 -2.34
CA LYS A 6 -3.26 9.65 -0.89
C LYS A 6 -2.81 8.26 -0.43
N LEU A 7 -3.26 7.22 -1.14
CA LEU A 7 -2.84 5.85 -0.91
C LEU A 7 -1.32 5.65 -1.07
N LEU A 8 -0.73 6.23 -2.13
CA LEU A 8 0.72 6.16 -2.36
C LEU A 8 1.51 6.82 -1.21
N LEU A 9 1.03 7.95 -0.70
CA LEU A 9 1.64 8.62 0.47
C LEU A 9 1.56 7.76 1.73
N GLU A 10 0.42 7.12 2.00
CA GLU A 10 0.25 6.20 3.13
C GLU A 10 1.17 4.98 3.00
N ILE A 11 1.26 4.41 1.80
CA ILE A 11 2.16 3.29 1.50
C ILE A 11 3.62 3.73 1.71
N ASP A 12 4.06 4.85 1.13
CA ASP A 12 5.46 5.31 1.22
C ASP A 12 5.89 5.55 2.67
N ALA A 13 5.02 6.18 3.48
CA ALA A 13 5.23 6.36 4.91
C ALA A 13 5.39 5.02 5.63
N TYR A 14 4.52 4.05 5.32
CA TYR A 14 4.60 2.70 5.89
C TYR A 14 5.89 1.96 5.48
N LEU A 15 6.26 2.01 4.20
CA LEU A 15 7.47 1.36 3.70
C LEU A 15 8.73 1.95 4.32
N ARG A 16 8.75 3.27 4.57
CA ARG A 16 9.83 3.94 5.31
C ARG A 16 9.90 3.51 6.76
N MET A 17 8.76 3.39 7.45
CA MET A 17 8.72 2.93 8.86
C MET A 17 9.10 1.45 8.99
N SER A 18 8.56 0.60 8.12
CA SER A 18 8.77 -0.85 8.17
C SER A 18 10.08 -1.31 7.52
N GLY A 19 10.72 -0.46 6.69
CA GLY A 19 11.87 -0.84 5.86
C GLY A 19 11.54 -1.87 4.77
N MET A 20 10.25 -2.05 4.44
CA MET A 20 9.80 -3.07 3.49
C MET A 20 9.89 -2.55 2.04
N ALA A 21 10.27 -3.41 1.11
CA ALA A 21 10.26 -3.08 -0.32
C ALA A 21 8.83 -3.00 -0.89
N GLU A 22 8.58 -2.04 -1.78
CA GLU A 22 7.30 -1.84 -2.49
C GLU A 22 6.77 -3.14 -3.12
N SER A 23 7.65 -3.92 -3.76
CA SER A 23 7.32 -5.19 -4.40
C SER A 23 6.88 -6.27 -3.40
N THR A 24 7.50 -6.31 -2.23
CA THR A 24 7.15 -7.24 -1.14
C THR A 24 5.81 -6.87 -0.54
N PHE A 25 5.59 -5.57 -0.32
CA PHE A 25 4.32 -5.04 0.14
C PHE A 25 3.18 -5.37 -0.82
N GLY A 26 3.35 -5.09 -2.12
CA GLY A 26 2.32 -5.37 -3.13
C GLY A 26 1.96 -6.86 -3.19
N LYS A 27 2.95 -7.75 -3.10
CA LYS A 27 2.72 -9.20 -2.99
C LYS A 27 1.95 -9.58 -1.72
N LYS A 28 2.32 -9.03 -0.56
CA LYS A 28 1.65 -9.37 0.71
C LYS A 28 0.24 -8.77 0.85
N ALA A 29 0.04 -7.55 0.39
CA ALA A 29 -1.22 -6.83 0.54
C ALA A 29 -2.27 -7.31 -0.47
N VAL A 30 -1.88 -7.49 -1.74
CA VAL A 30 -2.83 -7.74 -2.84
C VAL A 30 -2.42 -8.86 -3.80
N ASN A 31 -1.31 -9.57 -3.54
CA ASN A 31 -0.67 -10.53 -4.44
C ASN A 31 -0.16 -9.94 -5.76
N ASP A 32 0.06 -8.63 -5.82
CA ASP A 32 0.53 -7.93 -7.01
C ASP A 32 1.68 -6.99 -6.67
N GLY A 33 2.92 -7.42 -6.96
CA GLY A 33 4.12 -6.64 -6.69
C GLY A 33 4.30 -5.42 -7.61
N LYS A 34 3.49 -5.28 -8.67
CA LYS A 34 3.55 -4.17 -9.63
C LYS A 34 2.49 -3.11 -9.37
N LEU A 35 1.62 -3.32 -8.38
CA LEU A 35 0.56 -2.42 -8.00
C LEU A 35 1.07 -1.00 -7.74
N VAL A 36 2.10 -0.84 -6.90
CA VAL A 36 2.65 0.47 -6.52
C VAL A 36 3.22 1.20 -7.74
N GLN A 37 3.98 0.50 -8.59
CA GLN A 37 4.44 1.05 -9.87
C GLN A 37 3.29 1.48 -10.77
N ARG A 38 2.23 0.67 -10.87
CA ARG A 38 1.06 0.98 -11.70
C ARG A 38 0.34 2.22 -11.19
N LEU A 39 0.22 2.38 -9.87
CA LEU A 39 -0.36 3.57 -9.24
C LEU A 39 0.49 4.83 -9.47
N ARG A 40 1.81 4.70 -9.43
CA ARG A 40 2.76 5.79 -9.67
C ARG A 40 2.74 6.28 -11.12
N SER A 41 2.60 5.36 -12.08
CA SER A 41 2.55 5.67 -13.51
C SER A 41 1.18 6.18 -14.02
N SER A 42 0.31 6.69 -13.15
CA SER A 42 -1.04 7.19 -13.49
C SER A 42 -2.12 6.12 -13.68
N GLY A 43 -1.90 4.89 -13.19
CA GLY A 43 -2.90 3.82 -13.19
C GLY A 43 -3.95 3.98 -12.09
N SER A 44 -5.20 3.67 -12.42
CA SER A 44 -6.29 3.54 -11.45
C SER A 44 -6.17 2.21 -10.70
N VAL A 45 -6.46 2.23 -9.39
CA VAL A 45 -6.65 1.02 -8.58
C VAL A 45 -8.14 0.73 -8.45
N THR A 46 -8.52 -0.54 -8.46
CA THR A 46 -9.90 -0.94 -8.17
C THR A 46 -10.19 -0.73 -6.68
N LEU A 47 -11.44 -0.41 -6.33
CA LEU A 47 -11.86 -0.22 -4.94
C LEU A 47 -11.48 -1.42 -4.05
N GLU A 48 -11.59 -2.63 -4.58
CA GLU A 48 -11.20 -3.87 -3.90
C GLU A 48 -9.72 -3.88 -3.51
N LYS A 49 -8.83 -3.50 -4.43
CA LYS A 49 -7.39 -3.44 -4.17
C LYS A 49 -7.04 -2.30 -3.22
N ALA A 50 -7.70 -1.15 -3.34
CA ALA A 50 -7.54 -0.05 -2.39
C ALA A 50 -7.94 -0.46 -0.96
N ALA A 51 -9.04 -1.20 -0.82
CA ALA A 51 -9.49 -1.72 0.47
C ALA A 51 -8.50 -2.74 1.06
N GLN A 52 -7.99 -3.67 0.25
CA GLN A 52 -6.96 -4.63 0.69
C GLN A 52 -5.67 -3.92 1.17
N ILE A 53 -5.20 -2.91 0.44
CA ILE A 53 -4.02 -2.13 0.83
C ILE A 53 -4.27 -1.43 2.17
N ARG A 54 -5.40 -0.73 2.31
CA ARG A 54 -5.73 -0.05 3.58
C ARG A 54 -5.88 -1.03 4.73
N ALA A 55 -6.49 -2.19 4.51
CA ALA A 55 -6.61 -3.24 5.51
C ALA A 55 -5.23 -3.79 5.90
N PHE A 56 -4.32 -3.97 4.93
CA PHE A 56 -2.95 -4.41 5.20
C PHE A 56 -2.18 -3.36 6.01
N ILE A 57 -2.20 -2.09 5.59
CA ILE A 57 -1.57 -0.99 6.33
C ILE A 57 -2.18 -0.89 7.73
N ALA A 58 -3.50 -0.92 7.89
CA ALA A 58 -4.14 -0.85 9.21
C ALA A 58 -3.80 -2.04 10.11
N ARG A 59 -3.58 -3.22 9.53
CA ARG A 59 -3.17 -4.41 10.28
C ARG A 59 -1.73 -4.34 10.77
N GLU A 60 -0.81 -3.83 9.94
CA GLU A 60 0.60 -3.73 10.29
C GLU A 60 0.93 -2.42 11.06
N ALA A 61 0.18 -1.34 10.81
CA ALA A 61 0.27 -0.06 11.50
C ALA A 61 -0.46 -0.04 12.85
N LYS A 62 -1.08 -1.16 13.25
CA LYS A 62 -1.17 -1.51 14.67
C LYS A 62 0.19 -2.12 15.03
N PRO A 63 1.19 -1.33 15.49
CA PRO A 63 2.20 -1.95 16.32
C PRO A 63 1.43 -2.56 17.48
N GLU A 64 1.64 -3.84 17.69
CA GLU A 64 1.24 -4.52 18.90
C GLU A 64 1.74 -3.67 20.08
N ALA A 65 0.84 -2.87 20.64
CA ALA A 65 0.96 -2.39 21.99
C ALA A 65 0.65 -3.60 22.87
N ALA A 66 1.64 -4.46 23.06
CA ALA A 66 1.69 -5.47 24.10
C ALA A 66 3.10 -5.50 24.69
#